data_AF-A0A3P6TJ98-F1
#
_entry.id   AF-A0A3P6TJ98-F1
#
_cell.length_a   1.000
_cell.length_b   1.000
_cell.length_c   1.000
_cell.angle_alpha   90.00
_cell.angle_beta   90.00
_cell.angle_gamma   90.00
#
_symmetry.space_group_name_H-M   'P 1'
#
loop_
_entity.id
_entity.type
_entity.pdbx_description
1 polymer ?
#
loop_
_entity_poly.entity_id
_entity_poly.type
_entity_poly.pdbx_seq_one_letter_code
_entity_poly.pdbx_strand_id
1 'polypeptide(L)' 'MGETTAEKNPFGTVTFLSVTLPVPIALAYLLSILYNVTFFMQFFCMPYFLKSLGISDTENGEVIIDRRPS' A
#
# COMPACT_ATOMS: atom_id res chain seq x y z
N MET A 1 -19.72 -0.33 -49.74
CA MET A 1 -20.11 0.70 -48.76
C MET A 1 -20.49 -0.03 -47.48
N GLY A 2 -19.73 0.18 -46.40
CA GLY A 2 -19.99 -0.44 -45.09
C GLY A 2 -18.78 -1.15 -44.50
N GLU A 3 -17.63 -0.47 -44.41
CA GLU A 3 -16.60 -0.88 -43.44
C GLU A 3 -17.18 -0.57 -42.07
N THR A 4 -17.73 -1.58 -41.39
CA THR A 4 -18.18 -1.45 -40.01
C THR A 4 -16.94 -1.20 -39.16
N THR A 5 -16.77 0.05 -38.76
CA THR A 5 -15.79 0.53 -37.79
C THR A 5 -15.99 -0.25 -36.49
N ALA A 6 -15.39 -1.43 -36.41
CA ALA A 6 -15.21 -2.14 -35.16
C ALA A 6 -14.33 -1.21 -34.32
N GLU A 7 -14.95 -0.54 -33.37
CA GLU A 7 -14.30 0.30 -32.37
C GLU A 7 -13.28 -0.56 -31.63
N LYS A 8 -12.07 -0.60 -32.19
CA LYS A 8 -10.90 -1.25 -31.60
C LYS A 8 -10.53 -0.37 -30.42
N ASN A 9 -11.11 -0.69 -29.26
CA ASN A 9 -10.68 -0.14 -27.99
C ASN A 9 -9.13 -0.18 -27.98
N PRO A 10 -8.44 0.99 -27.95
CA PRO A 10 -6.99 1.05 -28.16
C PRO A 10 -6.23 0.30 -27.06
N PHE A 11 -6.90 0.12 -25.93
CA PHE A 11 -6.45 -0.67 -24.80
C PHE A 11 -7.27 -1.96 -24.79
N GLY A 12 -6.62 -3.10 -24.95
CA GLY A 12 -7.26 -4.41 -24.97
C GLY A 12 -8.05 -4.73 -23.70
N THR A 13 -8.67 -5.89 -23.68
CA THR A 13 -9.43 -6.41 -22.53
C THR A 13 -8.70 -7.59 -21.91
N VAL A 14 -8.74 -7.70 -20.58
CA VAL A 14 -8.20 -8.84 -19.82
C VAL A 14 -9.36 -9.54 -19.11
N THR A 15 -9.44 -10.85 -19.25
CA THR A 15 -10.42 -11.68 -18.52
C THR A 15 -9.76 -12.27 -17.29
N PHE A 16 -10.29 -11.98 -16.12
CA PHE A 16 -9.80 -12.52 -14.85
C PHE A 16 -10.99 -13.01 -14.02
N LEU A 17 -10.93 -14.26 -13.51
CA LEU A 17 -12.00 -14.88 -12.70
C LEU A 17 -13.42 -14.66 -13.29
N SER A 18 -13.59 -14.92 -14.59
CA SER A 18 -14.84 -14.77 -15.35
C SER A 18 -15.35 -13.33 -15.58
N VAL A 19 -14.58 -12.30 -15.23
CA VAL A 19 -14.91 -10.90 -15.53
C VAL A 19 -13.95 -10.36 -16.60
N THR A 20 -14.50 -9.89 -17.71
CA THR A 20 -13.73 -9.21 -18.77
C THR A 20 -13.69 -7.71 -18.47
N LEU A 21 -12.51 -7.20 -18.15
CA LEU A 21 -12.27 -5.80 -17.80
C LEU A 21 -11.34 -5.15 -18.83
N PRO A 22 -11.54 -3.87 -19.17
CA PRO A 22 -10.55 -3.10 -19.89
C PRO A 22 -9.21 -3.08 -19.15
N VAL A 23 -8.09 -3.21 -19.88
CA VAL A 23 -6.72 -3.14 -19.33
C VAL A 23 -6.51 -1.98 -18.34
N PRO A 24 -6.91 -0.72 -18.62
CA PRO A 24 -6.69 0.37 -17.67
C PRO A 24 -7.41 0.15 -16.32
N ILE A 25 -8.59 -0.48 -16.34
CA ILE A 25 -9.35 -0.80 -15.13
C ILE A 25 -8.66 -1.94 -14.37
N ALA A 26 -8.20 -2.98 -15.07
CA ALA A 26 -7.44 -4.06 -14.45
C ALA A 26 -6.15 -3.56 -13.78
N LEU A 27 -5.43 -2.63 -14.41
CA LEU A 27 -4.25 -2.00 -13.82
C LEU A 27 -4.58 -1.16 -12.59
N ALA A 28 -5.67 -0.38 -12.62
CA ALA A 28 -6.11 0.40 -11.46
C ALA A 28 -6.43 -0.51 -10.26
N TYR A 29 -7.10 -1.64 -10.49
CA TYR A 29 -7.34 -2.65 -9.45
C TYR A 29 -6.04 -3.24 -8.91
N LEU A 30 -5.10 -3.60 -9.78
CA LEU A 30 -3.80 -4.14 -9.36
C LEU A 30 -3.02 -3.14 -8.49
N LEU A 31 -2.97 -1.87 -8.92
CA LEU A 31 -2.36 -0.77 -8.17
C LEU A 31 -3.04 -0.58 -6.82
N SER A 32 -4.37 -0.63 -6.78
CA SER A 32 -5.13 -0.52 -5.53
C SER A 32 -4.79 -1.66 -4.56
N ILE A 33 -4.73 -2.90 -5.03
CA ILE A 33 -4.35 -4.06 -4.20
C ILE A 33 -2.92 -3.87 -3.66
N LEU A 34 -1.97 -3.51 -4.53
CA LEU A 34 -0.57 -3.31 -4.13
C LEU A 34 -0.44 -2.19 -3.09
N TYR A 35 -1.15 -1.07 -3.29
CA TYR A 35 -1.20 0.04 -2.35
C TYR A 35 -1.75 -0.38 -0.98
N ASN A 36 -2.88 -1.11 -0.95
CA ASN A 36 -3.46 -1.56 0.31
C ASN A 36 -2.53 -2.53 1.05
N VAL A 37 -1.94 -3.50 0.35
CA VAL A 37 -1.00 -4.45 0.97
C VAL A 37 0.22 -3.73 1.55
N THR A 38 0.80 -2.79 0.82
CA THR A 38 1.94 -2.00 1.31
C THR A 38 1.56 -1.09 2.47
N PHE A 39 0.38 -0.47 2.42
CA PHE A 39 -0.15 0.31 3.55
C PHE A 39 -0.28 -0.52 4.82
N PHE A 40 -0.87 -1.71 4.75
CA PHE A 40 -0.99 -2.59 5.92
C PHE A 40 0.36 -3.06 6.43
N MET A 41 1.28 -3.45 5.54
CA MET A 41 2.64 -3.82 5.92
C MET A 41 3.38 -2.67 6.61
N GLN A 42 3.27 -1.46 6.08
CA GLN A 42 3.84 -0.26 6.72
C GLN A 42 3.18 0.00 8.07
N PHE A 43 1.86 -0.09 8.18
CA PHE A 43 1.14 0.10 9.44
C PHE A 43 1.66 -0.83 10.55
N PHE A 44 1.91 -2.10 10.23
CA PHE A 44 2.47 -3.05 11.21
C PHE A 44 3.97 -2.86 11.45
N CYS A 45 4.75 -2.45 10.45
CA CYS A 45 6.21 -2.34 10.56
C CYS A 45 6.66 -1.00 11.18
N MET A 46 5.91 0.08 10.97
CA MET A 46 6.16 1.44 11.45
C MET A 46 6.52 1.51 12.94
N PRO A 47 5.78 0.90 13.89
CA PRO A 47 6.14 0.96 15.31
C PRO A 47 7.49 0.29 15.62
N TYR A 48 7.82 -0.81 14.94
CA TYR A 48 9.11 -1.49 15.11
C TYR A 48 10.25 -0.67 14.53
N PHE A 49 10.02 -0.03 13.39
CA PHE A 49 10.99 0.87 12.77
C PHE A 49 11.27 2.09 13.65
N LEU A 50 10.22 2.74 14.19
CA LEU A 50 10.36 3.86 15.12
C LEU A 50 11.08 3.47 16.42
N LYS A 51 10.80 2.27 16.95
CA LYS A 51 11.53 1.70 18.08
C LYS A 51 13.01 1.48 17.75
N SER A 52 13.33 1.00 16.55
CA SER A 52 14.71 0.77 16.12
C SER A 52 15.51 2.06 15.87
N LEU A 53 14.83 3.17 15.59
CA LEU A 53 15.45 4.48 15.37
C LEU A 53 15.81 5.22 16.67
N GLY A 54 15.47 4.68 17.85
CA GLY A 54 15.75 5.33 19.13
C GLY A 54 14.92 6.61 19.36
N ILE A 55 13.84 6.83 18.61
CA ILE A 55 12.93 7.98 18.79
C ILE A 55 11.87 7.65 19.85
N SER A 56 11.78 6.38 20.26
CA SER A 56 10.89 5.97 21.34
C SER A 56 11.47 6.43 22.67
N ASP A 57 11.00 7.58 23.15
CA ASP A 57 11.19 8.21 24.47
C ASP A 57 10.89 7.33 25.71
N THR A 58 10.93 6.00 25.58
CA THR A 58 10.91 5.07 26.71
C THR A 58 12.24 5.08 27.48
N GLU A 59 13.34 5.49 26.86
CA GLU A 59 14.65 5.53 27.52
C GLU A 59 14.85 6.73 28.46
N ASN A 60 14.18 7.87 28.21
CA ASN A 60 14.31 9.06 29.07
C ASN A 60 13.29 9.11 30.22
N GLY A 61 12.18 8.36 30.14
CA GLY A 61 11.18 8.29 31.20
C GLY A 61 11.66 7.55 32.45
N GLU A 62 12.51 6.53 32.30
CA GLU A 62 13.05 5.76 33.42
C GLU A 62 14.30 6.40 34.06
N VAL A 63 15.09 7.15 33.29
CA VAL A 63 16.30 7.81 33.82
C VAL A 63 15.96 8.98 34.77
N ILE A 64 14.79 9.61 34.62
CA ILE A 64 14.39 10.75 35.47
C ILE A 64 13.84 10.29 36.83
N ILE A 65 13.26 9.10 36.93
CA ILE A 65 12.78 8.54 38.22
C ILE A 65 13.91 7.91 39.05
N ASP A 66 15.05 7.57 38.45
CA ASP A 66 16.24 7.04 39.15
C ASP A 66 17.21 8.15 39.65
N ARG A 67 16.98 9.42 39.28
CA ARG A 67 17.75 10.58 39.79
C ARG A 67 17.07 11.30 40.96
N ARG A 68 16.49 10.60 41.93
CA ARG A 68 16.21 11.21 43.25
C ARG A 68 17.39 10.91 44.19
N PRO A 69 18.17 11.92 44.62
CA PRO A 69 19.26 11.69 45.55
C PRO A 69 18.68 11.31 46.92
N SER A 70 19.12 10.16 47.44
CA SER A 70 19.01 9.78 48.85
C SER A 70 19.98 10.59 49.70
#